data_AF-A0A352C457-F1
#
_entry.id   AF-A0A352C457-F1
#
_cell.length_a   1.000
_cell.length_b   1.000
_cell.length_c   1.000
_cell.angle_alpha   90.00
_cell.angle_beta   90.00
_cell.angle_gamma   90.00
#
_symmetry.space_group_name_H-M   'P 1'
#
loop_
_entity.id
_entity.type
_entity.pdbx_description
1 polymer ?
#
loop_
_entity_poly.entity_id
_entity_poly.type
_entity_poly.pdbx_seq_one_letter_code
_entity_poly.pdbx_strand_id
1 'polypeptide(L)'
;MFQQEHQTSSWLNTNHPLIIASSGGNGHISAALSLIQQLSQQQKTLKHHYISKPRNKKLSIETLIWGALYFFNIPLIKKLSQLEKKYYIPSPFQLKKEKMSLLKQQKAHHQRPYIDYLLDLLPNGYLYTAIFNLLQSQGHGKSLNTVSKGQVFLDRFYKKPISQQLQKLLEQAIIDGNPFDSIISTQALGLPAICHAVNVYNQKIPQLEKKHQKSLFPIQIHQFITDIPKASALHYLKPLQSIKAQEKNYLSIHLLKLDEQSIFAEQNLAKHFYFYAPEQNPMIRTELRKKNYFHDFWGFNVLWINHKMIACQPKEKIAVLMLSSAQGQTTLDYLKALIQKNIEHIAIVGKTCRSIQKQIYKLQQQSPSKIYLLGHLNAKNLRKILNAAHLLIIKGGGLSLMELASFKLRPDCKILIHHPKINLEADSSQGLIWEDGNIQWFLEYCKNNQKNALLSNPLMIDHHLSEI
;
A
#
# COMPACT_ATOMS: atom_id res chain seq x y z
N MET A 1 -14.90 -27.29 -8.02
CA MET A 1 -15.79 -26.34 -8.70
C MET A 1 -16.21 -25.30 -7.66
N PHE A 2 -15.53 -24.16 -7.60
CA PHE A 2 -15.85 -23.13 -6.60
C PHE A 2 -17.11 -22.38 -7.03
N GLN A 3 -18.16 -22.43 -6.22
CA GLN A 3 -19.34 -21.58 -6.44
C GLN A 3 -18.91 -20.12 -6.35
N GLN A 4 -18.95 -19.41 -7.48
CA GLN A 4 -18.87 -17.95 -7.49
C GLN A 4 -20.15 -17.42 -6.84
N GLU A 5 -20.10 -17.15 -5.54
CA GLU A 5 -21.18 -16.40 -4.88
C GLU A 5 -21.16 -14.97 -5.41
N HIS A 6 -22.02 -14.69 -6.38
CA HIS A 6 -22.40 -13.33 -6.82
C HIS A 6 -23.24 -12.61 -5.75
N GLN A 7 -22.92 -12.78 -4.47
CA GLN A 7 -23.64 -12.12 -3.39
C GLN A 7 -23.03 -10.76 -3.09
N THR A 8 -23.92 -9.77 -2.93
CA THR A 8 -23.64 -8.49 -2.27
C THR A 8 -22.67 -8.70 -1.12
N SER A 9 -21.52 -8.04 -1.19
CA SER A 9 -20.35 -8.41 -0.43
C SER A 9 -20.61 -8.41 1.09
N SER A 10 -20.59 -9.60 1.70
CA SER A 10 -20.98 -9.89 3.09
C SER A 10 -20.39 -8.95 4.14
N TRP A 11 -19.21 -8.38 3.88
CA TRP A 11 -18.55 -7.41 4.76
C TRP A 11 -19.32 -6.08 4.92
N LEU A 12 -20.22 -5.71 4.00
CA LEU A 12 -21.09 -4.54 4.13
C LEU A 12 -22.24 -4.75 5.13
N ASN A 13 -22.55 -6.02 5.46
CA ASN A 13 -23.56 -6.34 6.48
C ASN A 13 -23.03 -6.18 7.90
N THR A 14 -21.73 -5.92 8.06
CA THR A 14 -21.11 -5.63 9.36
C THR A 14 -21.62 -4.31 9.94
N ASN A 15 -21.92 -4.28 11.23
CA ASN A 15 -22.42 -3.10 11.95
C ASN A 15 -21.33 -2.45 12.80
N HIS A 16 -20.46 -3.26 13.40
CA HIS A 16 -19.38 -2.83 14.29
C HIS A 16 -18.03 -3.50 13.90
N PRO A 17 -17.45 -3.16 12.73
CA PRO A 17 -16.19 -3.75 12.30
C PRO A 17 -14.98 -3.18 13.06
N LEU A 18 -14.03 -4.06 13.41
CA LEU A 18 -12.67 -3.67 13.78
C LEU A 18 -11.79 -3.62 12.53
N ILE A 19 -11.22 -2.46 12.23
CA ILE A 19 -10.44 -2.26 11.00
C ILE A 19 -8.94 -2.27 11.34
N ILE A 20 -8.18 -3.11 10.63
CA ILE A 20 -6.73 -3.27 10.79
C ILE A 20 -6.04 -2.97 9.47
N ALA A 21 -5.12 -2.01 9.49
CA ALA A 21 -4.28 -1.63 8.36
C ALA A 21 -2.80 -1.66 8.76
N SER A 22 -1.90 -1.29 7.85
CA SER A 22 -0.46 -1.25 8.14
C SER A 22 0.25 -0.08 7.47
N SER A 23 1.11 0.59 8.23
CA SER A 23 2.08 1.55 7.71
C SER A 23 3.24 0.93 6.92
N GLY A 24 3.28 -0.39 6.75
CA GLY A 24 4.29 -1.11 5.96
C GLY A 24 4.18 -0.85 4.45
N GLY A 25 3.12 -0.20 4.00
CA GLY A 25 2.96 0.26 2.62
C GLY A 25 1.75 1.18 2.49
N ASN A 26 1.89 2.29 1.75
CA ASN A 26 0.81 3.28 1.58
C ASN A 26 -0.47 2.67 0.97
N GLY A 27 -0.34 1.57 0.22
CA GLY A 27 -1.48 0.83 -0.33
C GLY A 27 -2.42 0.28 0.74
N HIS A 28 -1.90 -0.28 1.83
CA HIS A 28 -2.74 -0.90 2.87
C HIS A 28 -3.62 0.14 3.59
N ILE A 29 -3.05 1.30 3.93
CA ILE A 29 -3.79 2.40 4.56
C ILE A 29 -4.80 2.99 3.57
N SER A 30 -4.41 3.23 2.30
CA SER A 30 -5.33 3.79 1.30
C SER A 30 -6.51 2.86 1.01
N ALA A 31 -6.28 1.54 0.96
CA ALA A 31 -7.34 0.54 0.85
C ALA A 31 -8.27 0.58 2.07
N ALA A 32 -7.71 0.59 3.28
CA ALA A 32 -8.51 0.63 4.52
C ALA A 32 -9.37 1.89 4.60
N LEU A 33 -8.80 3.06 4.26
CA LEU A 33 -9.55 4.32 4.23
C LEU A 33 -10.69 4.30 3.19
N SER A 34 -10.51 3.61 2.06
CA SER A 34 -11.56 3.46 1.05
C SER A 34 -12.70 2.55 1.53
N LEU A 35 -12.37 1.48 2.27
CA LEU A 35 -13.36 0.60 2.92
C LEU A 35 -14.11 1.34 4.03
N ILE A 36 -13.39 2.09 4.88
CA ILE A 36 -13.96 2.97 5.91
C ILE A 36 -14.95 3.95 5.31
N GLN A 37 -14.59 4.62 4.22
CA GLN A 37 -15.49 5.58 3.57
C GLN A 37 -16.82 4.93 3.16
N GLN A 38 -16.77 3.70 2.62
CA GLN A 38 -17.98 2.97 2.23
C GLN A 38 -18.82 2.56 3.44
N LEU A 39 -18.20 2.08 4.52
CA LEU A 39 -18.89 1.76 5.76
C LEU A 39 -19.54 2.99 6.39
N SER A 40 -18.85 4.13 6.40
CA SER A 40 -19.41 5.40 6.88
C SER A 40 -20.60 5.87 6.03
N GLN A 41 -20.56 5.69 4.71
CA GLN A 41 -21.69 6.00 3.82
C GLN A 41 -22.93 5.13 4.12
N GLN A 42 -22.73 3.91 4.63
CA GLN A 42 -23.79 3.02 5.10
C GLN A 42 -24.14 3.20 6.57
N GLN A 43 -23.68 4.28 7.21
CA GLN A 43 -23.94 4.60 8.61
C GLN A 43 -23.50 3.50 9.60
N LYS A 44 -22.44 2.75 9.26
CA LYS A 44 -21.87 1.75 10.17
C LYS A 44 -21.12 2.42 11.33
N THR A 45 -21.08 1.76 12.48
CA THR A 45 -20.41 2.29 13.68
C THR A 45 -18.92 1.96 13.65
N LEU A 46 -18.08 2.99 13.53
CA LEU A 46 -16.63 2.83 13.46
C LEU A 46 -15.94 3.35 14.73
N LYS A 47 -15.24 2.45 15.44
CA LYS A 47 -14.46 2.83 16.63
C LYS A 47 -13.20 3.59 16.19
N HIS A 48 -12.97 4.74 16.82
CA HIS A 48 -11.72 5.47 16.68
C HIS A 48 -10.72 5.00 17.74
N HIS A 49 -9.49 4.76 17.32
CA HIS A 49 -8.42 4.22 18.14
C HIS A 49 -7.38 5.29 18.43
N TYR A 50 -6.99 5.41 19.69
CA TYR A 50 -5.86 6.24 20.08
C TYR A 50 -4.55 5.57 19.64
N ILE A 51 -3.64 6.39 19.13
CA ILE A 51 -2.34 5.92 18.69
C ILE A 51 -1.54 5.40 19.89
N SER A 52 -0.99 4.20 19.74
CA SER A 52 -0.13 3.63 20.77
C SER A 52 1.20 4.36 20.83
N LYS A 53 1.61 4.74 22.05
CA LYS A 53 2.98 5.21 22.29
C LYS A 53 3.96 4.05 22.02
N PRO A 54 5.15 4.32 21.45
CA PRO A 54 6.18 3.29 21.27
C PRO A 54 6.50 2.63 22.62
N ARG A 55 6.43 1.30 22.67
CA ARG A 55 6.70 0.52 23.89
C ARG A 55 8.22 0.34 24.06
N ASN A 56 8.84 1.12 24.93
CA ASN A 56 10.23 0.89 25.32
C ASN A 56 10.32 -0.30 26.30
N LYS A 57 10.67 -1.50 25.82
CA LYS A 57 11.05 -2.62 26.70
C LYS A 57 12.57 -2.63 26.92
N LYS A 58 13.00 -2.86 28.17
CA LYS A 58 14.40 -2.75 28.65
C LYS A 58 15.41 -3.66 27.94
N LEU A 59 14.98 -4.79 27.39
CA LEU A 59 15.74 -5.62 26.44
C LEU A 59 14.78 -6.07 25.35
N SER A 60 14.98 -5.57 24.14
CA SER A 60 14.12 -5.86 23.01
C SER A 60 14.96 -6.25 21.80
N ILE A 61 14.35 -6.95 20.83
CA ILE A 61 14.96 -7.16 19.51
C ILE A 61 15.46 -5.84 18.91
N GLU A 62 14.83 -4.70 19.24
CA GLU A 62 15.32 -3.39 18.88
C GLU A 62 16.74 -3.13 19.43
N THR A 63 17.07 -3.47 20.67
CA THR A 63 18.43 -3.35 21.22
C THR A 63 19.45 -4.20 20.44
N LEU A 64 19.08 -5.44 20.07
CA LEU A 64 19.94 -6.31 19.26
C LEU A 64 20.14 -5.76 17.84
N ILE A 65 19.08 -5.23 17.23
CA ILE A 65 19.15 -4.57 15.92
C ILE A 65 20.03 -3.33 15.99
N TRP A 66 19.88 -2.47 17.01
CA TRP A 66 20.75 -1.30 17.18
C TRP A 66 22.21 -1.70 17.40
N GLY A 67 22.48 -2.74 18.20
CA GLY A 67 23.82 -3.28 18.38
C GLY A 67 24.42 -3.82 17.08
N ALA A 68 23.64 -4.60 16.31
CA ALA A 68 24.05 -5.10 15.01
C ALA A 68 24.30 -3.94 14.02
N LEU A 69 23.40 -2.96 13.93
CA LEU A 69 23.56 -1.80 13.06
C LEU A 69 24.79 -0.97 13.44
N TYR A 70 25.09 -0.83 14.73
CA TYR A 70 26.30 -0.15 15.19
C TYR A 70 27.55 -0.91 14.72
N PHE A 71 27.59 -2.22 14.94
CA PHE A 71 28.70 -3.09 14.52
C PHE A 71 28.91 -3.09 13.00
N PHE A 72 27.83 -3.22 12.21
CA PHE A 72 27.89 -3.21 10.74
C PHE A 72 28.23 -1.83 10.15
N ASN A 73 28.11 -0.74 10.92
CA ASN A 73 28.52 0.59 10.48
C ASN A 73 29.96 0.95 10.89
N ILE A 74 30.70 0.05 11.55
CA ILE A 74 32.14 0.20 11.76
C ILE A 74 32.83 0.26 10.38
N PRO A 75 33.71 1.25 10.11
CA PRO A 75 34.24 1.50 8.77
C PRO A 75 34.82 0.28 8.05
N LEU A 76 35.55 -0.58 8.77
CA LEU A 76 36.15 -1.79 8.23
C LEU A 76 35.09 -2.82 7.80
N ILE A 77 34.10 -3.09 8.66
CA ILE A 77 33.00 -4.03 8.42
C ILE A 77 32.05 -3.49 7.35
N LYS A 78 31.82 -2.18 7.34
CA LYS A 78 31.06 -1.50 6.30
C LYS A 78 31.74 -1.61 4.95
N LYS A 79 33.07 -1.43 4.88
CA LYS A 79 33.84 -1.60 3.65
C LYS A 79 33.79 -3.04 3.15
N LEU A 80 33.91 -4.03 4.04
CA LEU A 80 33.79 -5.46 3.71
C LEU A 80 32.38 -5.84 3.22
N SER A 81 31.33 -5.39 3.90
CA SER A 81 29.93 -5.65 3.48
C SER A 81 29.54 -4.90 2.19
N GLN A 82 30.14 -3.74 1.93
CA GLN A 82 29.97 -3.00 0.68
C GLN A 82 30.72 -3.64 -0.50
N LEU A 83 31.87 -4.28 -0.26
CA LEU A 83 32.61 -5.03 -1.27
C LEU A 83 31.78 -6.20 -1.83
N GLU A 84 30.97 -6.84 -0.99
CA GLU A 84 30.04 -7.89 -1.45
C GLU A 84 28.79 -7.34 -2.17
N LYS A 85 28.53 -6.02 -2.13
CA LYS A 85 27.34 -5.32 -2.69
C LYS A 85 25.98 -5.99 -2.35
N LYS A 86 25.95 -6.87 -1.37
CA LYS A 86 24.86 -7.85 -1.24
C LYS A 86 23.66 -7.27 -0.49
N TYR A 87 23.91 -6.38 0.48
CA TYR A 87 22.87 -5.78 1.32
C TYR A 87 23.18 -4.34 1.72
N TYR A 88 22.19 -3.47 1.58
CA TYR A 88 22.21 -2.16 2.22
C TYR A 88 21.82 -2.27 3.70
N ILE A 89 22.61 -1.63 4.55
CA ILE A 89 22.39 -1.52 5.99
C ILE A 89 22.21 -0.03 6.33
N PRO A 90 21.01 0.40 6.78
CA PRO A 90 20.80 1.80 7.17
C PRO A 90 21.72 2.24 8.29
N SER A 91 22.16 3.50 8.27
CA SER A 91 22.94 4.02 9.40
C SER A 91 22.04 4.25 10.63
N PRO A 92 22.58 4.10 11.86
CA PRO A 92 21.84 4.38 13.08
C PRO A 92 21.18 5.77 13.09
N PHE A 93 21.88 6.78 12.55
CA PHE A 93 21.36 8.14 12.46
C PHE A 93 20.17 8.27 11.50
N GLN A 94 20.26 7.67 10.31
CA GLN A 94 19.15 7.67 9.34
C GLN A 94 17.91 6.99 9.92
N LEU A 95 18.11 5.85 10.58
CA LEU A 95 17.04 5.09 11.21
C LEU A 95 16.38 5.87 12.35
N LYS A 96 17.18 6.51 13.21
CA LYS A 96 16.67 7.36 14.29
C LYS A 96 15.84 8.51 13.74
N LYS A 97 16.33 9.18 12.69
CA LYS A 97 15.62 10.27 12.02
C LYS A 97 14.29 9.82 11.43
N GLU A 98 14.26 8.67 10.76
CA GLU A 98 13.02 8.12 10.19
C GLU A 98 12.03 7.71 11.29
N LYS A 99 12.48 7.04 12.35
CA LYS A 99 11.63 6.71 13.52
C LYS A 99 11.03 7.97 14.15
N MET A 100 11.81 9.04 14.31
CA MET A 100 11.31 10.32 14.84
C MET A 100 10.32 10.99 13.88
N SER A 101 10.55 10.89 12.57
CA SER A 101 9.60 11.36 11.55
C SER A 101 8.26 10.63 11.67
N LEU A 102 8.28 9.30 11.79
CA LEU A 102 7.08 8.49 12.00
C LEU A 102 6.35 8.91 13.28
N LEU A 103 7.07 9.06 14.40
CA LEU A 103 6.47 9.52 15.66
C LEU A 103 5.84 10.91 15.55
N LYS A 104 6.48 11.84 14.84
CA LYS A 104 5.93 13.19 14.61
C LYS A 104 4.67 13.14 13.76
N GLN A 105 4.66 12.31 12.72
CA GLN A 105 3.48 12.11 11.86
C GLN A 105 2.32 11.50 12.64
N GLN A 106 2.61 10.50 13.49
CA GLN A 106 1.59 9.91 14.35
C GLN A 106 1.04 10.93 15.36
N LYS A 107 1.90 11.73 16.02
CA LYS A 107 1.44 12.78 16.96
C LYS A 107 0.50 13.82 16.33
N ALA A 108 0.58 14.06 15.02
CA ALA A 108 -0.32 14.99 14.33
C ALA A 108 -1.75 14.46 14.20
N HIS A 109 -1.96 13.15 14.38
CA HIS A 109 -3.27 12.51 14.34
C HIS A 109 -3.58 11.96 15.74
N HIS A 110 -4.51 12.52 16.50
CA HIS A 110 -4.77 11.98 17.85
C HIS A 110 -5.50 10.64 17.85
N GLN A 111 -6.30 10.38 16.81
CA GLN A 111 -7.10 9.17 16.65
C GLN A 111 -7.16 8.75 15.19
N ARG A 112 -7.37 7.45 14.96
CA ARG A 112 -7.56 6.86 13.62
C ARG A 112 -8.77 5.90 13.63
N PRO A 113 -9.55 5.81 12.55
CA PRO A 113 -10.66 4.85 12.40
C PRO A 113 -10.18 3.42 12.12
N TYR A 114 -8.91 3.09 12.42
CA TYR A 114 -8.30 1.79 12.25
C TYR A 114 -7.14 1.61 13.23
N ILE A 115 -6.78 0.36 13.50
CA ILE A 115 -5.54 -0.02 14.19
C ILE A 115 -4.44 -0.22 13.13
N ASP A 116 -3.29 0.42 13.34
CA ASP A 116 -2.11 0.15 12.53
C ASP A 116 -1.34 -1.01 13.13
N TYR A 117 -1.36 -2.16 12.47
CA TYR A 117 -0.74 -3.38 12.96
C TYR A 117 0.71 -3.16 13.39
N LEU A 118 1.51 -2.44 12.59
CA LEU A 118 2.91 -2.22 12.92
C LEU A 118 3.05 -1.27 14.11
N LEU A 119 2.32 -0.16 14.11
CA LEU A 119 2.56 0.89 15.11
C LEU A 119 1.86 0.63 16.45
N ASP A 120 0.74 -0.09 16.44
CA ASP A 120 -0.13 -0.30 17.62
C ASP A 120 -0.05 -1.71 18.21
N LEU A 121 0.22 -2.74 17.39
CA LEU A 121 0.23 -4.14 17.84
C LEU A 121 1.65 -4.72 17.91
N LEU A 122 2.48 -4.44 16.92
CA LEU A 122 3.82 -5.00 16.85
C LEU A 122 4.80 -4.26 17.79
N PRO A 123 5.42 -4.93 18.79
CA PRO A 123 6.27 -4.25 19.77
C PRO A 123 7.41 -3.41 19.18
N ASN A 124 7.99 -3.83 18.05
CA ASN A 124 9.06 -3.12 17.36
C ASN A 124 8.63 -2.55 16.00
N GLY A 125 7.33 -2.35 15.78
CA GLY A 125 6.88 -2.01 14.43
C GLY A 125 7.26 -0.60 13.97
N TYR A 126 7.52 0.36 14.87
CA TYR A 126 8.14 1.64 14.48
C TYR A 126 9.53 1.46 13.86
N LEU A 127 10.34 0.57 14.44
CA LEU A 127 11.68 0.25 13.92
C LEU A 127 11.57 -0.48 12.58
N TYR A 128 10.67 -1.47 12.50
CA TYR A 128 10.42 -2.21 11.26
C TYR A 128 9.98 -1.27 10.13
N THR A 129 9.01 -0.40 10.40
CA THR A 129 8.49 0.59 9.44
C THR A 129 9.59 1.55 9.00
N ALA A 130 10.45 2.00 9.92
CA ALA A 130 11.57 2.88 9.58
C ALA A 130 12.61 2.19 8.68
N ILE A 131 12.97 0.93 8.97
CA ILE A 131 13.88 0.15 8.11
C ILE A 131 13.24 -0.02 6.72
N PHE A 132 11.98 -0.44 6.68
CA PHE A 132 11.25 -0.66 5.43
C PHE A 132 11.19 0.61 4.57
N ASN A 133 10.80 1.75 5.17
CA ASN A 133 10.76 3.05 4.51
C ASN A 133 12.12 3.47 3.96
N LEU A 134 13.20 3.29 4.73
CA LEU A 134 14.55 3.66 4.29
C LEU A 134 15.01 2.80 3.10
N LEU A 135 14.83 1.50 3.18
CA LEU A 135 15.19 0.58 2.09
C LEU A 135 14.37 0.85 0.82
N GLN A 136 13.08 1.15 0.97
CA GLN A 136 12.23 1.58 -0.14
C GLN A 136 12.71 2.91 -0.71
N SER A 137 13.08 3.87 0.16
CA SER A 137 13.49 5.23 -0.21
C SER A 137 14.73 5.30 -1.12
N GLN A 138 15.54 4.25 -1.07
CA GLN A 138 16.85 4.16 -1.72
C GLN A 138 16.88 3.11 -2.84
N GLY A 139 15.73 2.51 -3.18
CA GLY A 139 15.65 1.52 -4.27
C GLY A 139 16.41 0.22 -3.99
N HIS A 140 16.58 -0.17 -2.72
CA HIS A 140 17.30 -1.40 -2.35
C HIS A 140 16.37 -2.62 -2.36
N GLY A 141 15.86 -3.00 -3.54
CA GLY A 141 14.94 -4.12 -3.75
C GLY A 141 15.43 -5.46 -3.16
N LYS A 142 16.73 -5.78 -3.32
CA LYS A 142 17.36 -6.98 -2.72
C LYS A 142 17.25 -7.02 -1.19
N SER A 143 17.56 -5.90 -0.54
CA SER A 143 17.43 -5.77 0.92
C SER A 143 15.96 -5.84 1.35
N LEU A 144 15.05 -5.22 0.60
CA LEU A 144 13.61 -5.27 0.89
C LEU A 144 13.04 -6.69 0.77
N ASN A 145 13.42 -7.45 -0.27
CA ASN A 145 13.01 -8.84 -0.42
C ASN A 145 13.51 -9.69 0.76
N THR A 146 14.70 -9.39 1.29
CA THR A 146 15.25 -10.05 2.48
C THR A 146 14.48 -9.67 3.76
N VAL A 147 14.16 -8.39 3.95
CA VAL A 147 13.33 -7.91 5.06
C VAL A 147 11.90 -8.48 4.97
N SER A 148 11.35 -8.62 3.77
CA SER A 148 10.05 -9.26 3.52
C SER A 148 10.09 -10.75 3.86
N LYS A 149 11.15 -11.49 3.50
CA LYS A 149 11.34 -12.88 3.96
C LYS A 149 11.38 -12.97 5.50
N GLY A 150 11.97 -11.97 6.17
CA GLY A 150 11.98 -11.84 7.62
C GLY A 150 10.60 -11.64 8.26
N GLN A 151 9.56 -11.24 7.51
CA GLN A 151 8.19 -11.10 8.02
C GLN A 151 7.65 -12.41 8.58
N VAL A 152 7.97 -13.55 7.95
CA VAL A 152 7.54 -14.88 8.40
C VAL A 152 8.09 -15.18 9.81
N PHE A 153 9.33 -14.78 10.07
CA PHE A 153 9.92 -14.91 11.41
C PHE A 153 9.21 -14.00 12.42
N LEU A 154 8.94 -12.75 12.05
CA LEU A 154 8.24 -11.80 12.92
C LEU A 154 6.82 -12.28 13.25
N ASP A 155 6.09 -12.80 12.26
CA ASP A 155 4.76 -13.36 12.47
C ASP A 155 4.80 -14.54 13.43
N ARG A 156 5.76 -15.45 13.27
CA ARG A 156 5.94 -16.58 14.20
C ARG A 156 6.29 -16.10 15.61
N PHE A 157 7.25 -15.20 15.73
CA PHE A 157 7.77 -14.73 17.01
C PHE A 157 6.72 -13.93 17.80
N TYR A 158 5.96 -13.08 17.12
CA TYR A 158 4.96 -12.21 17.74
C TYR A 158 3.53 -12.75 17.71
N LYS A 159 3.27 -13.94 17.13
CA LYS A 159 1.92 -14.53 17.03
C LYS A 159 1.20 -14.52 18.37
N LYS A 160 1.80 -15.09 19.41
CA LYS A 160 1.21 -15.21 20.76
C LYS A 160 0.94 -13.85 21.41
N PRO A 161 1.93 -12.94 21.59
CA PRO A 161 1.67 -11.67 22.26
C PRO A 161 0.67 -10.78 21.51
N ILE A 162 0.68 -10.80 20.17
CA ILE A 162 -0.30 -10.04 19.37
C ILE A 162 -1.69 -10.65 19.49
N SER A 163 -1.81 -11.97 19.40
CA SER A 163 -3.11 -12.64 19.59
C SER A 163 -3.70 -12.34 20.96
N GLN A 164 -2.88 -12.35 22.03
CA GLN A 164 -3.34 -12.02 23.37
C GLN A 164 -3.79 -10.55 23.49
N GLN A 165 -3.06 -9.63 22.86
CA GLN A 165 -3.45 -8.22 22.83
C GLN A 165 -4.77 -8.01 22.08
N LEU A 166 -4.96 -8.68 20.94
CA LEU A 166 -6.20 -8.64 20.17
C LEU A 166 -7.37 -9.26 20.96
N GLN A 167 -7.19 -10.41 21.60
CA GLN A 167 -8.23 -11.01 22.45
C GLN A 167 -8.68 -10.05 23.56
N LYS A 168 -7.75 -9.40 24.25
CA LYS A 168 -8.08 -8.38 25.26
C LYS A 168 -8.87 -7.22 24.68
N LEU A 169 -8.52 -6.77 23.47
CA LEU A 169 -9.26 -5.71 22.78
C LEU A 169 -10.70 -6.15 22.46
N LEU A 170 -10.90 -7.37 21.97
CA LEU A 170 -12.22 -7.93 21.67
C LEU A 170 -13.06 -8.09 22.94
N GLU A 171 -12.48 -8.63 24.02
CA GLU A 171 -13.14 -8.80 25.31
C GLU A 171 -13.49 -7.44 25.96
N GLN A 172 -12.59 -6.45 25.89
CA GLN A 172 -12.85 -5.10 26.40
C GLN A 172 -14.01 -4.43 25.66
N ALA A 173 -14.16 -4.67 24.35
CA ALA A 173 -15.26 -4.09 23.57
C ALA A 173 -16.64 -4.57 24.05
N ILE A 174 -16.74 -5.80 24.58
CA ILE A 174 -17.97 -6.31 25.22
C ILE A 174 -18.28 -5.53 26.51
N ILE A 175 -17.25 -5.31 27.33
CA ILE A 175 -17.34 -4.57 28.60
C ILE A 175 -17.80 -3.13 28.31
N ASP A 176 -17.22 -2.50 27.30
CA ASP A 176 -17.56 -1.14 26.84
C ASP A 176 -18.96 -1.06 26.16
N GLY A 177 -19.69 -2.17 26.04
CA GLY A 177 -21.01 -2.21 25.42
C GLY A 177 -21.04 -2.13 23.90
N ASN A 178 -19.89 -2.24 23.24
CA ASN A 178 -19.74 -2.10 21.80
C ASN A 178 -18.94 -3.28 21.22
N PRO A 179 -19.46 -4.52 21.30
CA PRO A 179 -18.75 -5.69 20.80
C PRO A 179 -18.56 -5.61 19.28
N PHE A 180 -17.41 -6.07 18.81
CA PHE A 180 -17.15 -6.17 17.36
C PHE A 180 -17.84 -7.40 16.78
N ASP A 181 -18.34 -7.28 15.55
CA ASP A 181 -18.95 -8.40 14.80
C ASP A 181 -18.02 -8.95 13.71
N SER A 182 -16.98 -8.20 13.36
CA SER A 182 -16.11 -8.52 12.24
C SER A 182 -14.75 -7.85 12.39
N ILE A 183 -13.76 -8.39 11.68
CA ILE A 183 -12.45 -7.78 11.47
C ILE A 183 -12.25 -7.58 9.98
N ILE A 184 -11.96 -6.34 9.57
CA ILE A 184 -11.59 -5.99 8.21
C ILE A 184 -10.09 -5.70 8.18
N SER A 185 -9.33 -6.47 7.42
CA SER A 185 -7.88 -6.36 7.32
C SER A 185 -7.44 -6.09 5.89
N THR A 186 -6.50 -5.16 5.70
CA THR A 186 -5.83 -4.91 4.41
C THR A 186 -4.35 -5.29 4.41
N GLN A 187 -3.88 -5.97 5.46
CA GLN A 187 -2.46 -6.30 5.68
C GLN A 187 -2.25 -7.82 5.77
N ALA A 188 -1.14 -8.31 5.20
CA ALA A 188 -0.74 -9.71 5.30
C ALA A 188 -0.09 -10.09 6.65
N LEU A 189 0.89 -9.27 7.08
CA LEU A 189 1.63 -9.43 8.33
C LEU A 189 0.67 -9.49 9.53
N GLY A 190 0.82 -10.51 10.35
CA GLY A 190 0.00 -10.72 11.53
C GLY A 190 -1.33 -11.39 11.31
N LEU A 191 -1.70 -11.68 10.06
CA LEU A 191 -2.93 -12.40 9.75
C LEU A 191 -3.06 -13.73 10.52
N PRO A 192 -2.00 -14.55 10.68
CA PRO A 192 -2.08 -15.76 11.51
C PRO A 192 -2.37 -15.47 12.99
N ALA A 193 -1.93 -14.32 13.52
CA ALA A 193 -2.22 -13.91 14.90
C ALA A 193 -3.66 -13.41 15.04
N ILE A 194 -4.17 -12.68 14.04
CA ILE A 194 -5.57 -12.22 13.97
C ILE A 194 -6.51 -13.43 13.92
N CYS A 195 -6.28 -14.36 12.99
CA CYS A 195 -7.11 -15.57 12.87
C CYS A 195 -7.10 -16.43 14.14
N HIS A 196 -5.93 -16.57 14.77
CA HIS A 196 -5.82 -17.26 16.04
C HIS A 196 -6.60 -16.56 17.17
N ALA A 197 -6.51 -15.23 17.26
CA ALA A 197 -7.23 -14.45 18.26
C ALA A 197 -8.75 -14.60 18.12
N VAL A 198 -9.26 -14.50 16.89
CA VAL A 198 -10.68 -14.66 16.59
C VAL A 198 -11.16 -16.08 16.87
N ASN A 199 -10.40 -17.11 16.49
CA ASN A 199 -10.77 -18.49 16.80
C ASN A 199 -10.92 -18.72 18.30
N VAL A 200 -9.94 -18.26 19.10
CA VAL A 200 -10.00 -18.39 20.57
C VAL A 200 -11.16 -17.58 21.15
N TYR A 201 -11.42 -16.37 20.65
CA TYR A 201 -12.56 -15.55 21.07
C TYR A 201 -13.89 -16.24 20.76
N ASN A 202 -14.08 -16.72 19.53
CA ASN A 202 -15.31 -17.38 19.09
C ASN A 202 -15.60 -18.66 19.89
N GLN A 203 -14.56 -19.43 20.26
CA GLN A 203 -14.71 -20.60 21.15
C GLN A 203 -15.16 -20.23 22.57
N LYS A 204 -14.87 -19.01 23.03
CA LYS A 204 -15.24 -18.52 24.37
C LYS A 204 -16.60 -17.82 24.42
N ILE A 205 -17.28 -17.62 23.28
CA ILE A 205 -18.57 -16.91 23.21
C ILE A 205 -19.57 -17.41 24.28
N PRO A 206 -19.84 -18.72 24.43
CA PRO A 206 -20.82 -19.19 25.42
C PRO A 206 -20.49 -18.77 26.87
N GLN A 207 -19.20 -18.72 27.21
CA GLN A 207 -18.73 -18.29 28.53
C GLN A 207 -18.85 -16.77 28.71
N LEU A 208 -18.53 -16.01 27.66
CA LEU A 208 -18.61 -14.55 27.65
C LEU A 208 -20.07 -14.06 27.70
N GLU A 209 -20.98 -14.71 26.98
CA GLU A 209 -22.41 -14.42 27.01
C GLU A 209 -22.98 -14.62 28.42
N LYS A 210 -22.66 -15.75 29.07
CA LYS A 210 -23.07 -16.02 30.45
C LYS A 210 -22.52 -14.97 31.43
N LYS A 211 -21.26 -14.57 31.27
CA LYS A 211 -20.59 -13.60 32.16
C LYS A 211 -21.14 -12.18 32.01
N HIS A 212 -21.44 -11.77 30.78
CA HIS A 212 -21.81 -10.39 30.47
C HIS A 212 -23.30 -10.18 30.22
N GLN A 213 -24.11 -11.24 30.23
CA GLN A 213 -25.56 -11.22 29.97
C GLN A 213 -25.91 -10.50 28.66
N LYS A 214 -25.13 -10.77 27.61
CA LYS A 214 -25.30 -10.20 26.27
C LYS A 214 -25.21 -11.31 25.23
N SER A 215 -26.02 -11.21 24.19
CA SER A 215 -25.88 -12.09 23.02
C SER A 215 -24.67 -11.64 22.18
N LEU A 216 -23.81 -12.59 21.81
CA LEU A 216 -22.59 -12.36 21.06
C LEU A 216 -22.56 -13.28 19.84
N PHE A 217 -22.13 -12.72 18.71
CA PHE A 217 -22.02 -13.47 17.45
C PHE A 217 -20.56 -13.82 17.13
N PRO A 218 -20.29 -14.95 16.44
CA PRO A 218 -18.96 -15.28 15.97
C PRO A 218 -18.40 -14.20 15.04
N ILE A 219 -17.23 -13.67 15.39
CA ILE A 219 -16.52 -12.68 14.59
C ILE A 219 -16.04 -13.31 13.29
N GLN A 220 -16.32 -12.65 12.16
CA GLN A 220 -15.78 -12.99 10.83
C GLN A 220 -14.58 -12.11 10.47
N ILE A 221 -13.68 -12.63 9.64
CA ILE A 221 -12.48 -11.93 9.16
C ILE A 221 -12.60 -11.72 7.66
N HIS A 222 -12.53 -10.47 7.23
CA HIS A 222 -12.50 -10.06 5.83
C HIS A 222 -11.09 -9.55 5.49
N GLN A 223 -10.31 -10.37 4.80
CA GLN A 223 -8.97 -10.01 4.34
C GLN A 223 -9.03 -9.50 2.90
N PHE A 224 -8.72 -8.22 2.72
CA PHE A 224 -8.58 -7.58 1.41
C PHE A 224 -7.12 -7.63 0.95
N ILE A 225 -6.86 -8.22 -0.21
CA ILE A 225 -5.50 -8.39 -0.75
C ILE A 225 -5.17 -7.20 -1.65
N THR A 226 -4.24 -6.36 -1.20
CA THR A 226 -3.85 -5.11 -1.87
C THR A 226 -2.83 -5.27 -3.00
N ASP A 227 -2.48 -6.51 -3.34
CA ASP A 227 -1.57 -6.89 -4.41
C ASP A 227 -2.25 -7.92 -5.31
N ILE A 228 -1.72 -8.12 -6.52
CA ILE A 228 -2.27 -9.09 -7.46
C ILE A 228 -2.03 -10.51 -6.92
N PRO A 229 -3.06 -11.36 -6.81
CA PRO A 229 -2.95 -12.68 -6.18
C PRO A 229 -2.34 -13.71 -7.13
N LYS A 230 -1.09 -13.45 -7.56
CA LYS A 230 -0.19 -14.35 -8.31
C LYS A 230 0.86 -14.94 -7.36
N ALA A 231 1.64 -15.93 -7.84
CA ALA A 231 2.68 -16.60 -7.06
C ALA A 231 3.75 -15.65 -6.49
N SER A 232 3.93 -14.48 -7.12
CA SER A 232 4.84 -13.43 -6.68
C SER A 232 4.42 -12.74 -5.36
N ALA A 233 3.14 -12.79 -4.98
CA ALA A 233 2.61 -12.20 -3.74
C ALA A 233 2.89 -13.08 -2.50
N LEU A 234 4.14 -13.53 -2.36
CA LEU A 234 4.59 -14.46 -1.31
C LEU A 234 4.35 -13.93 0.11
N HIS A 235 4.35 -12.60 0.30
CA HIS A 235 4.07 -11.96 1.58
C HIS A 235 2.62 -12.16 2.03
N TYR A 236 1.66 -12.40 1.13
CA TYR A 236 0.32 -12.84 1.47
C TYR A 236 0.19 -14.36 1.50
N LEU A 237 0.76 -15.04 0.50
CA LEU A 237 0.61 -16.49 0.35
C LEU A 237 1.14 -17.26 1.57
N LYS A 238 2.34 -16.92 2.06
CA LYS A 238 2.96 -17.65 3.18
C LYS A 238 2.20 -17.50 4.50
N PRO A 239 1.80 -16.29 4.93
CA PRO A 239 0.94 -16.17 6.11
C PRO A 239 -0.36 -16.94 5.96
N LEU A 240 -1.05 -16.85 4.81
CA LEU A 240 -2.30 -17.56 4.56
C LEU A 240 -2.16 -19.09 4.65
N GLN A 241 -1.09 -19.65 4.07
CA GLN A 241 -0.79 -21.07 4.14
C GLN A 241 -0.53 -21.54 5.58
N SER A 242 -0.02 -20.66 6.45
CA SER A 242 0.29 -20.99 7.85
C SER A 242 -0.92 -20.99 8.80
N ILE A 243 -2.09 -20.56 8.34
CA ILE A 243 -3.33 -20.51 9.14
C ILE A 243 -3.91 -21.91 9.28
N LYS A 244 -4.32 -22.30 10.48
CA LYS A 244 -4.89 -23.63 10.73
C LYS A 244 -6.26 -23.77 10.07
N ALA A 245 -6.64 -24.98 9.67
CA ALA A 245 -7.93 -25.24 9.01
C ALA A 245 -9.14 -24.68 9.79
N GLN A 246 -9.18 -24.90 11.11
CA GLN A 246 -10.24 -24.37 11.99
C GLN A 246 -10.30 -22.84 11.99
N GLU A 247 -9.13 -22.17 11.95
CA GLU A 247 -9.03 -20.72 11.92
C GLU A 247 -9.49 -20.14 10.56
N LYS A 248 -9.31 -20.90 9.46
CA LYS A 248 -9.77 -20.52 8.11
C LYS A 248 -11.29 -20.47 7.98
N ASN A 249 -12.04 -21.16 8.85
CA ASN A 249 -13.51 -21.16 8.83
C ASN A 249 -14.12 -19.78 9.12
N TYR A 250 -13.35 -18.87 9.72
CA TYR A 250 -13.76 -17.49 9.97
C TYR A 250 -13.17 -16.51 8.94
N LEU A 251 -12.40 -16.99 7.96
CA LEU A 251 -11.68 -16.15 7.01
C LEU A 251 -12.38 -16.10 5.65
N SER A 252 -12.62 -14.89 5.19
CA SER A 252 -13.02 -14.53 3.83
C SER A 252 -11.92 -13.72 3.17
N ILE A 253 -11.57 -14.05 1.92
CA ILE A 253 -10.55 -13.33 1.16
C ILE A 253 -11.21 -12.55 0.02
N HIS A 254 -10.89 -11.26 -0.08
CA HIS A 254 -11.38 -10.31 -1.07
C HIS A 254 -10.25 -9.95 -2.04
N LEU A 255 -10.43 -10.29 -3.32
CA LEU A 255 -9.41 -10.25 -4.36
C LEU A 255 -9.87 -9.43 -5.56
N LEU A 256 -8.91 -8.89 -6.30
CA LEU A 256 -9.15 -8.49 -7.68
C LEU A 256 -9.40 -9.75 -8.54
N LYS A 257 -10.43 -9.72 -9.37
CA LYS A 257 -10.71 -10.76 -10.35
C LYS A 257 -9.61 -10.74 -11.42
N LEU A 258 -8.97 -11.88 -11.61
CA LEU A 258 -8.02 -12.12 -12.70
C LEU A 258 -8.72 -12.92 -13.80
N ASP A 259 -8.21 -12.84 -15.03
CA ASP A 259 -8.72 -13.65 -16.15
C ASP A 259 -8.43 -15.15 -15.94
N GLU A 260 -7.36 -15.45 -15.21
CA GLU A 260 -6.98 -16.80 -14.76
C GLU A 260 -7.53 -17.11 -13.35
N GLN A 261 -7.65 -18.41 -13.02
CA GLN A 261 -7.97 -18.80 -11.64
C GLN A 261 -6.87 -18.32 -10.69
N SER A 262 -7.27 -17.70 -9.59
CA SER A 262 -6.30 -17.23 -8.60
C SER A 262 -5.70 -18.41 -7.85
N ILE A 263 -4.36 -18.47 -7.80
CA ILE A 263 -3.59 -19.45 -7.00
C ILE A 263 -4.02 -19.47 -5.51
N PHE A 264 -4.64 -18.40 -5.02
CA PHE A 264 -5.14 -18.31 -3.64
C PHE A 264 -6.38 -19.19 -3.44
N ALA A 265 -7.25 -19.27 -4.44
CA ALA A 265 -8.47 -20.07 -4.38
C ALA A 265 -8.16 -21.56 -4.53
N GLU A 266 -7.27 -21.91 -5.46
CA GLU A 266 -6.83 -23.29 -5.71
C GLU A 266 -6.25 -23.96 -4.45
N GLN A 267 -5.61 -23.18 -3.58
CA GLN A 267 -4.95 -23.68 -2.38
C GLN A 267 -5.85 -23.76 -1.13
N ASN A 268 -7.17 -23.53 -1.23
CA ASN A 268 -8.10 -23.55 -0.10
C ASN A 268 -7.59 -22.72 1.11
N LEU A 269 -7.19 -21.48 0.83
CA LEU A 269 -6.58 -20.60 1.83
C LEU A 269 -7.60 -19.94 2.77
N ALA A 270 -8.89 -19.99 2.46
CA ALA A 270 -9.98 -19.40 3.21
C ALA A 270 -11.30 -20.16 2.98
N LYS A 271 -12.31 -19.86 3.79
CA LYS A 271 -13.65 -20.45 3.63
C LYS A 271 -14.38 -19.86 2.42
N HIS A 272 -14.30 -18.55 2.24
CA HIS A 272 -14.96 -17.84 1.13
C HIS A 272 -13.96 -16.96 0.37
N PHE A 273 -14.16 -16.87 -0.94
CA PHE A 273 -13.40 -16.01 -1.83
C PHE A 273 -14.35 -15.09 -2.60
N TYR A 274 -14.06 -13.79 -2.57
CA TYR A 274 -14.82 -12.76 -3.27
C TYR A 274 -13.91 -12.11 -4.31
N PHE A 275 -14.35 -12.11 -5.56
CA PHE A 275 -13.59 -11.57 -6.69
C PHE A 275 -14.26 -10.32 -7.22
N TYR A 276 -13.52 -9.22 -7.31
CA TYR A 276 -14.01 -7.94 -7.80
C TYR A 276 -13.38 -7.61 -9.14
N ALA A 277 -14.19 -7.27 -10.14
CA ALA A 277 -13.67 -6.56 -11.31
C ALA A 277 -13.02 -5.23 -10.85
N PRO A 278 -12.02 -4.69 -11.58
CA PRO A 278 -11.35 -3.43 -11.20
C PRO A 278 -12.34 -2.34 -10.78
N GLU A 279 -13.34 -2.04 -11.60
CA GLU A 279 -14.33 -0.99 -11.34
C GLU A 279 -15.21 -1.22 -10.11
N GLN A 280 -15.33 -2.47 -9.65
CA GLN A 280 -16.14 -2.87 -8.49
C GLN A 280 -15.28 -3.03 -7.22
N ASN A 281 -13.95 -2.95 -7.34
CA ASN A 281 -13.04 -3.22 -6.25
C ASN A 281 -13.24 -2.22 -5.09
N PRO A 282 -13.68 -2.67 -3.90
CA PRO A 282 -14.01 -1.79 -2.79
C PRO A 282 -12.76 -1.18 -2.12
N MET A 283 -11.56 -1.69 -2.39
CA MET A 283 -10.32 -1.07 -1.91
C MET A 283 -10.00 0.25 -2.63
N ILE A 284 -10.65 0.51 -3.77
CA ILE A 284 -10.38 1.67 -4.61
C ILE A 284 -11.23 2.85 -4.17
N ARG A 285 -10.59 4.02 -4.09
CA ARG A 285 -11.25 5.27 -3.77
C ARG A 285 -12.43 5.52 -4.71
N THR A 286 -13.60 5.79 -4.14
CA THR A 286 -14.88 5.87 -4.88
C THR A 286 -14.86 6.83 -6.07
N GLU A 287 -14.17 7.97 -5.96
CA GLU A 287 -14.07 8.93 -7.07
C GLU A 287 -13.28 8.41 -8.27
N LEU A 288 -12.40 7.40 -8.10
CA LEU A 288 -11.64 6.80 -9.20
C LEU A 288 -12.40 5.67 -9.91
N ARG A 289 -13.48 5.15 -9.31
CA ARG A 289 -14.33 4.07 -9.90
C ARG A 289 -15.41 4.59 -10.85
N LYS A 290 -15.83 5.85 -10.70
CA LYS A 290 -16.98 6.42 -11.42
C LYS A 290 -16.68 6.61 -12.92
N LYS A 291 -17.41 5.89 -13.79
CA LYS A 291 -17.23 5.88 -15.26
C LYS A 291 -17.64 7.18 -16.00
N ASN A 292 -18.43 8.07 -15.39
CA ASN A 292 -19.24 9.09 -16.11
C ASN A 292 -18.69 10.52 -16.21
N TYR A 293 -17.38 10.76 -16.36
CA TYR A 293 -16.87 12.13 -16.63
C TYR A 293 -16.07 12.19 -17.93
N PHE A 294 -16.71 11.81 -19.04
CA PHE A 294 -16.16 11.95 -20.39
C PHE A 294 -16.40 13.33 -21.03
N HIS A 295 -17.29 14.15 -20.45
CA HIS A 295 -17.70 15.41 -21.05
C HIS A 295 -16.70 16.58 -20.86
N ASP A 296 -15.63 16.39 -20.08
CA ASP A 296 -14.64 17.46 -19.80
C ASP A 296 -13.36 17.38 -20.67
N PHE A 297 -13.26 16.42 -21.60
CA PHE A 297 -12.03 16.20 -22.38
C PHE A 297 -11.86 17.16 -23.58
N TRP A 298 -12.90 17.88 -23.95
CA TRP A 298 -12.93 18.67 -25.18
C TRP A 298 -13.06 20.15 -24.86
N GLY A 299 -11.94 20.87 -24.82
CA GLY A 299 -11.94 22.33 -24.93
C GLY A 299 -10.86 23.05 -24.12
N PHE A 300 -10.53 22.57 -22.93
CA PHE A 300 -9.52 23.22 -22.07
C PHE A 300 -8.75 22.17 -21.26
N ASN A 301 -7.43 22.08 -21.44
CA ASN A 301 -6.57 21.29 -20.57
C ASN A 301 -6.50 22.02 -19.21
N VAL A 302 -7.46 21.78 -18.31
CA VAL A 302 -7.50 22.49 -17.03
C VAL A 302 -6.83 21.67 -15.94
N LEU A 303 -5.71 22.16 -15.43
CA LEU A 303 -5.08 21.64 -14.22
C LEU A 303 -5.67 22.32 -12.98
N TRP A 304 -6.30 21.54 -12.11
CA TRP A 304 -6.75 22.02 -10.79
C TRP A 304 -5.70 21.74 -9.73
N ILE A 305 -5.02 22.78 -9.26
CA ILE A 305 -3.92 22.69 -8.30
C ILE A 305 -4.18 23.67 -7.15
N ASN A 306 -4.30 23.16 -5.92
CA ASN A 306 -4.48 23.99 -4.72
C ASN A 306 -5.60 25.04 -4.86
N HIS A 307 -6.76 24.62 -5.36
CA HIS A 307 -7.93 25.48 -5.64
C HIS A 307 -7.73 26.52 -6.76
N LYS A 308 -6.60 26.49 -7.46
CA LYS A 308 -6.36 27.30 -8.65
C LYS A 308 -6.63 26.47 -9.90
N MET A 309 -7.36 27.09 -10.81
CA MET A 309 -7.55 26.60 -12.16
C MET A 309 -6.38 27.09 -13.02
N ILE A 310 -5.62 26.18 -13.61
CA ILE A 310 -4.57 26.50 -14.56
C ILE A 310 -5.09 26.07 -15.91
N ALA A 311 -5.40 27.04 -16.77
CA ALA A 311 -5.70 26.77 -18.15
C ALA A 311 -4.39 26.44 -18.88
N CYS A 312 -4.32 25.24 -19.46
CA CYS A 312 -3.28 24.85 -20.38
C CYS A 312 -3.81 24.97 -21.82
N GLN A 313 -2.92 25.35 -22.73
CA GLN A 313 -3.20 25.43 -24.15
C GLN A 313 -3.48 24.01 -24.71
N PRO A 314 -4.26 23.90 -25.80
CA PRO A 314 -4.59 22.60 -26.39
C PRO A 314 -3.39 21.74 -26.79
N LYS A 315 -2.24 22.36 -27.09
CA LYS A 315 -0.99 21.67 -27.49
C LYS A 315 -0.05 21.36 -26.33
N GLU A 316 -0.27 21.94 -25.15
CA GLU A 316 0.62 21.75 -24.00
C GLU A 316 0.47 20.33 -23.44
N LYS A 317 1.60 19.61 -23.32
CA LYS A 317 1.66 18.28 -22.75
C LYS A 317 1.77 18.36 -21.22
N ILE A 318 1.09 17.42 -20.57
CA ILE A 318 1.01 17.32 -19.11
C ILE A 318 1.55 15.96 -18.69
N ALA A 319 2.67 15.96 -17.97
CA ALA A 319 3.23 14.78 -17.33
C ALA A 319 2.85 14.74 -15.84
N VAL A 320 2.45 13.57 -15.36
CA VAL A 320 2.13 13.32 -13.95
C VAL A 320 3.07 12.24 -13.42
N LEU A 321 3.84 12.56 -12.37
CA LEU A 321 4.77 11.65 -11.70
C LEU A 321 4.16 11.17 -10.38
N MET A 322 3.97 9.85 -10.27
CA MET A 322 3.41 9.13 -9.13
C MET A 322 4.34 7.99 -8.68
N LEU A 323 5.59 8.35 -8.33
CA LEU A 323 6.65 7.38 -8.02
C LEU A 323 6.74 6.99 -6.53
N SER A 324 5.75 7.38 -5.73
CA SER A 324 5.71 7.26 -4.26
C SER A 324 6.72 8.15 -3.53
N SER A 325 6.50 8.34 -2.24
CA SER A 325 7.37 9.16 -1.39
C SER A 325 8.78 8.59 -1.16
N ALA A 326 9.00 7.36 -1.62
CA ALA A 326 10.22 6.60 -1.45
C ALA A 326 11.10 6.60 -2.72
N GLN A 327 10.83 7.41 -3.73
CA GLN A 327 11.69 7.45 -4.93
C GLN A 327 12.13 8.87 -5.24
N GLY A 328 12.75 9.50 -4.24
CA GLY A 328 13.18 10.90 -4.32
C GLY A 328 14.12 11.17 -5.48
N GLN A 329 15.18 10.35 -5.62
CA GLN A 329 16.17 10.53 -6.69
C GLN A 329 15.59 10.18 -8.07
N THR A 330 14.90 9.05 -8.19
CA THR A 330 14.23 8.65 -9.44
C THR A 330 13.24 9.73 -9.92
N THR A 331 12.52 10.38 -9.01
CA THR A 331 11.64 11.51 -9.34
C THR A 331 12.43 12.67 -9.96
N LEU A 332 13.61 13.00 -9.43
CA LEU A 332 14.47 14.03 -10.01
C LEU A 332 15.00 13.63 -11.38
N ASP A 333 15.34 12.36 -11.57
CA ASP A 333 15.90 11.87 -12.83
C ASP A 333 14.85 11.92 -13.94
N TYR A 334 13.61 11.46 -13.66
CA TYR A 334 12.48 11.65 -14.58
C TYR A 334 12.19 13.12 -14.83
N LEU A 335 12.21 13.96 -13.79
CA LEU A 335 11.95 15.38 -13.93
C LEU A 335 12.94 16.04 -14.89
N LYS A 336 14.24 15.74 -14.76
CA LYS A 336 15.29 16.24 -15.66
C LYS A 336 15.05 15.79 -17.10
N ALA A 337 14.74 14.51 -17.31
CA ALA A 337 14.46 13.98 -18.64
C ALA A 337 13.24 14.65 -19.29
N LEU A 338 12.17 14.86 -18.52
CA LEU A 338 10.95 15.55 -19.00
C LEU A 338 11.20 17.02 -19.36
N ILE A 339 12.02 17.72 -18.56
CA ILE A 339 12.43 19.10 -18.84
C ILE A 339 13.23 19.16 -20.16
N GLN A 340 14.17 18.23 -20.37
CA GLN A 340 14.95 18.17 -21.60
C GLN A 340 14.10 17.90 -22.85
N LYS A 341 12.93 17.29 -22.69
CA LYS A 341 11.96 17.05 -23.76
C LYS A 341 10.87 18.12 -23.86
N ASN A 342 11.08 19.26 -23.23
CA ASN A 342 10.19 20.42 -23.28
C ASN A 342 8.75 20.11 -22.89
N ILE A 343 8.52 19.17 -21.97
CA ILE A 343 7.19 18.94 -21.42
C ILE A 343 6.76 20.19 -20.63
N GLU A 344 5.64 20.79 -21.01
CA GLU A 344 5.26 22.12 -20.56
C GLU A 344 4.76 22.12 -19.12
N HIS A 345 4.03 21.09 -18.71
CA HIS A 345 3.51 20.95 -17.34
C HIS A 345 3.91 19.63 -16.73
N ILE A 346 4.53 19.68 -15.55
CA ILE A 346 4.99 18.50 -14.83
C ILE A 346 4.42 18.53 -13.41
N ALA A 347 3.45 17.66 -13.13
CA ALA A 347 2.83 17.50 -11.82
C ALA A 347 3.46 16.34 -11.05
N ILE A 348 3.98 16.60 -9.85
CA ILE A 348 4.60 15.61 -8.97
C ILE A 348 3.66 15.33 -7.80
N VAL A 349 3.16 14.10 -7.74
CA VAL A 349 2.21 13.64 -6.73
C VAL A 349 2.90 12.74 -5.72
N GLY A 350 2.64 13.00 -4.44
CA GLY A 350 3.23 12.30 -3.30
C GLY A 350 4.16 13.19 -2.46
N LYS A 351 4.54 12.70 -1.28
CA LYS A 351 5.49 13.39 -0.40
C LYS A 351 6.90 13.30 -0.96
N THR A 352 7.60 14.42 -1.03
CA THR A 352 9.05 14.49 -1.31
C THR A 352 9.77 14.96 -0.05
N CYS A 353 10.95 14.42 0.25
CA CYS A 353 11.73 14.92 1.39
C CYS A 353 12.28 16.33 1.11
N ARG A 354 12.61 17.10 2.16
CA ARG A 354 13.07 18.50 2.04
C ARG A 354 14.29 18.67 1.12
N SER A 355 15.19 17.68 1.07
CA SER A 355 16.36 17.71 0.18
C SER A 355 15.92 17.67 -1.29
N ILE A 356 15.02 16.75 -1.63
CA ILE A 356 14.48 16.59 -2.99
C ILE A 356 13.66 17.82 -3.38
N GLN A 357 12.83 18.35 -2.47
CA GLN A 357 12.09 19.59 -2.71
C GLN A 357 13.00 20.75 -3.09
N LYS A 358 14.11 20.95 -2.36
CA LYS A 358 15.09 22.00 -2.69
C LYS A 358 15.67 21.82 -4.10
N GLN A 359 15.94 20.58 -4.52
CA GLN A 359 16.46 20.31 -5.87
C GLN A 359 15.39 20.57 -6.94
N ILE A 360 14.13 20.19 -6.69
CA ILE A 360 13.01 20.48 -7.59
C ILE A 360 12.81 22.00 -7.73
N TYR A 361 12.88 22.76 -6.64
CA TYR A 361 12.78 24.23 -6.70
C TYR A 361 13.89 24.86 -7.54
N LYS A 362 15.13 24.36 -7.46
CA LYS A 362 16.23 24.82 -8.33
C LYS A 362 15.93 24.55 -9.79
N LEU A 363 15.46 23.33 -10.12
CA LEU A 363 15.08 22.97 -11.49
C LEU A 363 13.93 23.84 -12.01
N GLN A 364 12.96 24.17 -11.15
CA GLN A 364 11.83 25.02 -11.49
C GLN A 364 12.24 26.46 -11.85
N GLN A 365 13.31 26.99 -11.26
CA GLN A 365 13.82 28.32 -11.58
C GLN A 365 14.61 28.36 -12.90
N GLN A 366 15.11 27.21 -13.36
CA GLN A 366 16.01 27.10 -14.50
C GLN A 366 15.32 26.52 -15.74
N SER A 367 14.07 26.09 -15.61
CA SER A 367 13.34 25.34 -16.63
C SER A 367 12.22 26.18 -17.25
N PRO A 368 11.99 26.07 -18.57
CA PRO A 368 10.77 26.60 -19.19
C PRO A 368 9.51 25.82 -18.79
N SER A 369 9.67 24.58 -18.29
CA SER A 369 8.57 23.73 -17.82
C SER A 369 7.98 24.25 -16.51
N LYS A 370 6.65 24.25 -16.40
CA LYS A 370 5.93 24.56 -15.15
C LYS A 370 5.84 23.31 -14.28
N ILE A 371 6.57 23.31 -13.18
CA ILE A 371 6.66 22.17 -12.25
C ILE A 371 5.77 22.41 -11.02
N TYR A 372 4.93 21.41 -10.68
CA TYR A 372 3.98 21.49 -9.58
C TYR A 372 4.21 20.39 -8.55
N LEU A 373 4.53 20.78 -7.32
CA LEU A 373 4.62 19.87 -6.18
C LEU A 373 3.27 19.76 -5.49
N LEU A 374 2.53 18.67 -5.75
CA LEU A 374 1.14 18.51 -5.32
C LEU A 374 0.96 17.80 -3.97
N GLY A 375 1.97 17.09 -3.49
CA GLY A 375 1.87 16.35 -2.23
C GLY A 375 0.84 15.21 -2.31
N HIS A 376 0.23 14.86 -1.17
CA HIS A 376 -0.85 13.87 -1.15
C HIS A 376 -2.17 14.50 -1.62
N LEU A 377 -2.79 13.86 -2.62
CA LEU A 377 -4.08 14.29 -3.15
C LEU A 377 -5.21 13.40 -2.64
N ASN A 378 -6.32 14.03 -2.28
CA ASN A 378 -7.58 13.31 -2.10
C ASN A 378 -8.07 12.72 -3.43
N ALA A 379 -9.06 11.82 -3.38
CA ALA A 379 -9.54 11.11 -4.57
C ALA A 379 -10.04 12.06 -5.68
N LYS A 380 -10.77 13.12 -5.31
CA LYS A 380 -11.32 14.11 -6.24
C LYS A 380 -10.21 14.87 -6.98
N ASN A 381 -9.19 15.34 -6.27
CA ASN A 381 -8.09 16.08 -6.87
C ASN A 381 -7.16 15.18 -7.69
N LEU A 382 -6.90 13.96 -7.21
CA LEU A 382 -6.12 13.00 -8.00
C LEU A 382 -6.81 12.69 -9.33
N ARG A 383 -8.12 12.45 -9.31
CA ARG A 383 -8.91 12.23 -10.53
C ARG A 383 -8.71 13.36 -11.55
N LYS A 384 -8.80 14.62 -11.11
CA LYS A 384 -8.63 15.78 -12.00
C LYS A 384 -7.26 15.77 -12.68
N ILE A 385 -6.21 15.49 -11.90
CA ILE A 385 -4.83 15.42 -12.41
C ILE A 385 -4.66 14.23 -13.38
N LEU A 386 -5.21 13.06 -13.06
CA LEU A 386 -5.14 11.88 -13.93
C LEU A 386 -5.92 12.08 -15.26
N ASN A 387 -7.06 12.77 -15.22
CA ASN A 387 -7.80 13.12 -16.45
C ASN A 387 -6.99 14.05 -17.36
N ALA A 388 -6.23 14.98 -16.80
CA ALA A 388 -5.43 15.92 -17.59
C ALA A 388 -4.12 15.31 -18.14
N ALA A 389 -3.70 14.15 -17.65
CA ALA A 389 -2.37 13.59 -17.93
C ALA A 389 -2.25 13.06 -19.36
N HIS A 390 -1.35 13.63 -20.17
CA HIS A 390 -0.92 13.05 -21.44
C HIS A 390 0.13 11.96 -21.22
N LEU A 391 0.94 12.12 -20.17
CA LEU A 391 1.93 11.16 -19.74
C LEU A 391 1.75 10.88 -18.25
N LEU A 392 1.62 9.61 -17.88
CA LEU A 392 1.55 9.18 -16.49
C LEU A 392 2.75 8.28 -16.17
N ILE A 393 3.63 8.73 -15.29
CA ILE A 393 4.77 7.96 -14.80
C ILE A 393 4.46 7.44 -13.40
N ILE A 394 4.36 6.13 -13.21
CA ILE A 394 3.88 5.53 -11.96
C ILE A 394 4.73 4.35 -11.50
N LYS A 395 4.82 4.13 -10.18
CA LYS A 395 5.44 2.92 -9.63
C LYS A 395 4.48 1.71 -9.67
N GLY A 396 5.02 0.50 -9.84
CA GLY A 396 4.29 -0.77 -9.85
C GLY A 396 3.67 -1.27 -8.53
N GLY A 397 3.16 -0.38 -7.68
CA GLY A 397 2.48 -0.80 -6.44
C GLY A 397 1.09 -1.39 -6.71
N GLY A 398 0.72 -2.46 -6.00
CA GLY A 398 -0.51 -3.22 -6.24
C GLY A 398 -1.77 -2.35 -6.29
N LEU A 399 -2.09 -1.67 -5.18
CA LEU A 399 -3.28 -0.81 -5.13
C LEU A 399 -3.23 0.32 -6.18
N SER A 400 -2.07 0.94 -6.42
CA SER A 400 -1.96 2.03 -7.41
C SER A 400 -2.31 1.57 -8.82
N LEU A 401 -1.85 0.37 -9.22
CA LEU A 401 -2.18 -0.20 -10.53
C LEU A 401 -3.65 -0.65 -10.59
N MET A 402 -4.21 -1.17 -9.48
CA MET A 402 -5.65 -1.47 -9.39
C MET A 402 -6.50 -0.20 -9.57
N GLU A 403 -6.10 0.92 -8.95
CA GLU A 403 -6.76 2.22 -9.12
C GLU A 403 -6.74 2.67 -10.59
N LEU A 404 -5.59 2.55 -11.28
CA LEU A 404 -5.49 2.88 -12.70
C LEU A 404 -6.28 1.93 -13.61
N ALA A 405 -6.36 0.65 -13.27
CA ALA A 405 -7.14 -0.31 -14.03
C ALA A 405 -8.63 0.07 -14.03
N SER A 406 -9.09 0.58 -12.89
CA SER A 406 -10.47 0.99 -12.63
C SER A 406 -10.79 2.40 -13.14
N PHE A 407 -9.75 3.19 -13.38
CA PHE A 407 -9.87 4.55 -13.87
C PHE A 407 -9.89 4.57 -15.41
N LYS A 408 -10.78 5.38 -15.98
CA LYS A 408 -10.84 5.63 -17.42
C LYS A 408 -10.01 6.87 -17.74
N LEU A 409 -8.74 6.65 -18.07
CA LEU A 409 -7.81 7.69 -18.56
C LEU A 409 -8.27 8.22 -19.92
N ARG A 410 -7.74 9.37 -20.32
CA ARG A 410 -7.87 9.86 -21.69
C ARG A 410 -7.26 8.85 -22.68
N PRO A 411 -7.83 8.68 -23.89
CA PRO A 411 -7.38 7.66 -24.84
C PRO A 411 -5.92 7.76 -25.27
N ASP A 412 -5.40 8.98 -25.36
CA ASP A 412 -4.03 9.33 -25.76
C ASP A 412 -3.05 9.41 -24.58
N CYS A 413 -3.49 9.07 -23.35
CA CYS A 413 -2.59 8.99 -22.20
C CYS A 413 -1.61 7.83 -22.37
N LYS A 414 -0.30 8.13 -22.34
CA LYS A 414 0.74 7.11 -22.26
C LYS A 414 1.11 6.85 -20.80
N ILE A 415 1.06 5.59 -20.38
CA ILE A 415 1.40 5.16 -19.03
C ILE A 415 2.80 4.53 -19.03
N LEU A 416 3.72 5.12 -18.28
CA LEU A 416 5.08 4.63 -18.08
C LEU A 416 5.21 4.07 -16.66
N ILE A 417 5.39 2.77 -16.55
CA ILE A 417 5.54 2.09 -15.27
C ILE A 417 7.02 2.04 -14.92
N HIS A 418 7.41 2.76 -13.87
CA HIS A 418 8.77 2.78 -13.42
C HIS A 418 9.21 1.41 -12.90
N HIS A 419 10.28 0.89 -13.48
CA HIS A 419 10.97 -0.30 -13.05
C HIS A 419 12.49 -0.13 -13.23
N PRO A 420 13.35 -0.63 -12.32
CA PRO A 420 14.81 -0.48 -12.46
C PRO A 420 15.37 -1.18 -13.70
N LYS A 421 14.69 -2.22 -14.22
CA LYS A 421 15.02 -2.91 -15.48
C LYS A 421 13.95 -2.68 -16.55
N ILE A 422 14.36 -2.67 -17.81
CA ILE A 422 13.46 -2.50 -18.95
C ILE A 422 12.88 -3.85 -19.41
N ASN A 423 13.58 -4.95 -19.13
CA ASN A 423 13.10 -6.31 -19.39
C ASN A 423 12.84 -7.04 -18.05
N LEU A 424 11.61 -7.52 -17.86
CA LEU A 424 11.19 -8.30 -16.69
C LEU A 424 11.67 -9.76 -16.74
N GLU A 425 12.00 -10.30 -17.92
CA GLU A 425 12.45 -11.68 -18.10
C GLU A 425 13.91 -11.89 -17.65
N ALA A 426 14.70 -10.83 -17.57
CA ALA A 426 16.10 -10.89 -17.17
C ALA A 426 16.26 -10.89 -15.64
N ASP A 427 16.37 -12.08 -15.03
CA ASP A 427 16.79 -12.37 -13.65
C ASP A 427 16.25 -11.39 -12.57
N SER A 428 15.18 -11.82 -11.90
CA SER A 428 14.28 -11.09 -10.98
C SER A 428 14.91 -10.60 -9.66
N SER A 429 16.22 -10.40 -9.63
CA SER A 429 16.97 -10.16 -8.40
C SER A 429 17.05 -8.70 -7.97
N GLN A 430 16.63 -7.71 -8.78
CA GLN A 430 16.79 -6.28 -8.46
C GLN A 430 15.48 -5.56 -8.10
N GLY A 431 14.33 -6.00 -8.62
CA GLY A 431 12.98 -5.49 -8.31
C GLY A 431 12.38 -6.07 -7.02
N LEU A 432 11.18 -5.61 -6.68
CA LEU A 432 10.36 -6.23 -5.64
C LEU A 432 9.49 -7.28 -6.31
N ILE A 433 9.64 -8.54 -5.92
CA ILE A 433 9.04 -9.69 -6.64
C ILE A 433 7.52 -9.51 -6.81
N TRP A 434 6.83 -9.01 -5.79
CA TRP A 434 5.38 -8.76 -5.87
C TRP A 434 5.03 -7.55 -6.74
N GLU A 435 5.86 -6.51 -6.79
CA GLU A 435 5.65 -5.39 -7.71
C GLU A 435 5.79 -5.85 -9.16
N ASP A 436 6.79 -6.70 -9.46
CA ASP A 436 6.98 -7.24 -10.81
C ASP A 436 5.73 -7.99 -11.30
N GLY A 437 5.12 -8.81 -10.42
CA GLY A 437 3.86 -9.50 -10.74
C GLY A 437 2.66 -8.55 -10.88
N ASN A 438 2.60 -7.47 -10.09
CA ASN A 438 1.58 -6.43 -10.24
C ASN A 438 1.71 -5.72 -11.60
N ILE A 439 2.95 -5.39 -11.99
CA ILE A 439 3.27 -4.70 -13.24
C ILE A 439 2.89 -5.58 -14.44
N GLN A 440 3.32 -6.85 -14.43
CA GLN A 440 3.02 -7.78 -15.51
C GLN A 440 1.51 -7.89 -15.75
N TRP A 441 0.74 -8.12 -14.68
CA TRP A 441 -0.73 -8.17 -14.78
C TRP A 441 -1.31 -6.87 -15.35
N PHE A 442 -0.82 -5.71 -14.94
CA PHE A 442 -1.36 -4.44 -15.41
C PHE A 442 -1.03 -4.18 -16.89
N LEU A 443 0.14 -4.59 -17.37
CA LEU A 443 0.49 -4.51 -18.79
C LEU A 443 -0.40 -5.43 -19.64
N GLU A 444 -0.64 -6.65 -19.18
CA GLU A 444 -1.59 -7.59 -19.81
C GLU A 444 -3.00 -6.98 -19.85
N TYR A 445 -3.46 -6.43 -18.73
CA TYR A 445 -4.74 -5.72 -18.65
C TYR A 445 -4.82 -4.54 -19.63
N CYS A 446 -3.79 -3.71 -19.70
CA CYS A 446 -3.72 -2.57 -20.62
C CYS A 446 -3.76 -3.02 -22.09
N LYS A 447 -3.02 -4.07 -22.45
CA LYS A 447 -3.03 -4.66 -23.80
C LYS A 447 -4.44 -5.12 -24.19
N ASN A 448 -5.12 -5.85 -23.30
CA ASN A 448 -6.48 -6.35 -23.53
C ASN A 448 -7.55 -5.22 -23.60
N ASN A 449 -7.27 -4.08 -22.99
CA ASN A 449 -8.18 -2.93 -22.95
C ASN A 449 -7.71 -1.75 -23.82
N GLN A 450 -6.80 -1.98 -24.77
CA GLN A 450 -6.27 -0.99 -25.72
C GLN A 450 -5.74 0.29 -25.04
N LYS A 451 -5.13 0.16 -23.86
CA LYS A 451 -4.47 1.26 -23.14
C LYS A 451 -2.97 1.25 -23.45
N ASN A 452 -2.38 2.42 -23.72
CA ASN A 452 -0.95 2.55 -23.98
C ASN A 452 -0.15 2.53 -22.66
N ALA A 453 0.39 1.36 -22.29
CA ALA A 453 1.22 1.20 -21.10
C ALA A 453 2.51 0.45 -21.41
N LEU A 454 3.63 0.94 -20.89
CA LEU A 454 4.97 0.38 -21.11
C LEU A 454 5.79 0.42 -19.81
N LEU A 455 6.75 -0.50 -19.71
CA LEU A 455 7.83 -0.39 -18.72
C LEU A 455 8.76 0.76 -19.08
N SER A 456 9.25 1.46 -18.07
CA SER A 456 10.16 2.57 -18.27
C SER A 456 11.11 2.78 -17.10
N ASN A 457 12.21 3.47 -17.37
CA ASN A 457 13.09 4.07 -16.38
C ASN A 457 13.50 5.48 -16.89
N PRO A 458 14.17 6.31 -16.08
CA PRO A 458 14.56 7.65 -16.52
C PRO A 458 15.39 7.69 -17.82
N LEU A 459 16.17 6.64 -18.11
CA LEU A 459 17.03 6.57 -19.31
C LEU A 459 16.23 6.29 -20.59
N MET A 460 15.04 5.71 -20.47
CA MET A 460 14.19 5.33 -21.62
C MET A 460 13.15 6.39 -21.99
N ILE A 461 13.02 7.45 -21.18
CA ILE A 461 12.04 8.50 -21.41
C ILE A 461 12.17 9.08 -22.83
N ASP A 462 13.40 9.26 -23.30
CA ASP A 462 13.69 9.77 -24.62
C ASP A 462 13.06 8.94 -25.74
N HIS A 463 13.21 7.61 -25.66
CA HIS A 463 12.61 6.68 -26.62
C HIS A 463 11.08 6.69 -26.52
N HIS A 464 10.52 6.78 -25.31
CA HIS A 464 9.07 6.75 -25.17
C HIS A 464 8.38 8.05 -25.59
N LEU A 465 9.09 9.18 -25.51
CA LEU A 465 8.55 10.50 -25.85
C LEU A 465 8.69 10.84 -27.33
N SER A 466 9.58 10.21 -28.09
CA SER A 466 9.60 10.36 -29.57
C SER A 466 8.34 9.82 -30.24
N GLU A 467 7.53 9.05 -29.52
CA GLU A 467 6.26 8.46 -29.98
C GLU A 467 5.02 9.26 -29.54
N ILE A 468 5.20 10.43 -28.89
CA ILE A 468 4.12 11.36 -28.44
C ILE A 468 4.35 12.70 -29.10
#